data_AF-A0A1E1UYR8-F1
#
_entry.id   AF-A0A1E1UYR8-F1
#
_cell.length_a   1.000
_cell.length_b   1.000
_cell.length_c   1.000
_cell.angle_alpha   90.00
_cell.angle_beta   90.00
_cell.angle_gamma   90.00
#
_symmetry.space_group_name_H-M   'P 1'
#
loop_
_entity.id
_entity.type
_entity.pdbx_description
1 polymer ?
#
loop_
_entity_poly.entity_id
_entity_poly.type
_entity_poly.pdbx_seq_one_letter_code
_entity_poly.pdbx_strand_id
1 'polypeptide(L)'
;MTSTRSVRLPASITILCFVIAALWSGFLGRMHLAGERNPLDRVEAALADMRLLIAGRRSPPGEIVIIAIDDETVAQQRGYPLQRSTLARMILAIGTAAPRTLALDLLLVDPTSPEADEALAQALQRTPSLVAAAGSFDRDEEGSSQIPAPKQMLWPLSPFDPFAAVGLVNISSDASGTPRHVPLLFRTDRGVMPSFVLSAAAGFKGEAPVFGVDTVRVAGSPVKLDLGFHLPLRFYGPRGSFETISATRLLAGTVPAERLRGRIVIVGVTATAIGDTFSTAFDPVTPGVEVLATGIAHLIAGTGLVRDHEVRLLDAGVALVLATGSVLLIASAPLGIGVGVVVFGLAAWLLATTALFAAGYWLSSALPLASVIPPVVLAMVFRQTWDRRQATDIARSEAALRQFQPPLLADRIARDPEFLREPVQQTVAILFVDLSGFTRLSEQAGLTRTREFLKAFHTLIENEVTAHDGLVISFMGDGAMIAFGIPDPHADDAGRALSTAWALLRDMQEWATGEEVSIGHPDLRVGVHFGPVIVSRLGHEAHQHITATGDSVNVASRLMEIAKEQGAALAVSAELLVASGDIRKRHREPDSIRTVEIRGRRQRISVALWGV
;
A
#
# COMPACT_ATOMS: atom_id res chain seq x y z
N MET A 1 22.33 21.18 10.26
CA MET A 1 22.00 20.17 9.24
C MET A 1 21.35 18.98 9.93
N THR A 2 20.02 18.90 9.92
CA THR A 2 19.26 17.75 10.41
C THR A 2 19.48 16.58 9.47
N SER A 3 20.42 15.69 9.82
CA SER A 3 20.55 14.39 9.18
C SER A 3 19.29 13.59 9.52
N THR A 4 18.26 13.72 8.68
CA THR A 4 17.20 12.72 8.59
C THR A 4 17.85 11.44 8.09
N ARG A 5 18.49 10.68 9.00
CA ARG A 5 18.87 9.30 8.74
C ARG A 5 17.57 8.59 8.43
N SER A 6 17.25 8.47 7.13
CA SER A 6 16.14 7.67 6.66
C SER A 6 16.40 6.26 7.19
N VAL A 7 15.64 5.85 8.20
CA VAL A 7 15.77 4.53 8.79
C VAL A 7 15.42 3.54 7.69
N ARG A 8 16.44 2.81 7.23
CA ARG A 8 16.31 1.71 6.29
C ARG A 8 16.07 0.44 7.08
N LEU A 9 15.30 -0.49 6.52
CA LEU A 9 15.19 -1.82 7.11
C LEU A 9 16.57 -2.49 7.18
N PRO A 10 16.85 -3.31 8.20
CA PRO A 10 18.03 -4.17 8.22
C PRO A 10 18.13 -5.00 6.94
N ALA A 11 19.36 -5.24 6.47
CA ALA A 11 19.60 -6.01 5.26
C ALA A 11 19.01 -7.43 5.33
N SER A 12 19.08 -8.09 6.51
CA SER A 12 18.49 -9.41 6.72
C SER A 12 16.97 -9.44 6.55
N ILE A 13 16.26 -8.46 7.10
CA ILE A 13 14.79 -8.33 6.97
C ILE A 13 14.42 -7.98 5.52
N THR A 14 15.21 -7.11 4.88
CA THR A 14 15.00 -6.74 3.48
C THR A 14 15.14 -7.95 2.55
N ILE A 15 16.20 -8.75 2.73
CA ILE A 15 16.43 -9.98 1.97
C ILE A 15 15.29 -10.97 2.22
N LEU A 16 14.85 -11.15 3.47
CA LEU A 16 13.73 -12.02 3.78
C LEU A 16 12.44 -11.60 3.07
N CYS A 17 12.07 -10.31 3.13
CA CYS A 17 10.89 -9.79 2.46
C CYS A 17 11.00 -9.94 0.93
N PHE A 18 12.19 -9.71 0.37
CA PHE A 18 12.45 -9.90 -1.06
C PHE A 18 12.27 -11.35 -1.50
N VAL A 19 12.83 -12.31 -0.74
CA VAL A 19 12.69 -13.74 -1.02
C VAL A 19 11.24 -14.17 -0.93
N ILE A 20 10.50 -13.72 0.09
CA ILE A 20 9.05 -13.98 0.22
C ILE A 20 8.29 -13.42 -0.99
N ALA A 21 8.59 -12.20 -1.42
CA ALA A 21 7.95 -11.61 -2.60
C ALA A 21 8.24 -12.37 -3.90
N ALA A 22 9.48 -12.81 -4.08
CA ALA A 22 9.90 -13.59 -5.24
C ALA A 22 9.22 -14.97 -5.26
N LEU A 23 9.16 -15.67 -4.13
CA LEU A 23 8.48 -16.96 -4.00
C LEU A 23 6.97 -16.82 -4.21
N TRP A 24 6.33 -15.80 -3.63
CA TRP A 24 4.91 -15.52 -3.80
C TRP A 24 4.56 -15.22 -5.27
N SER A 25 5.28 -14.28 -5.90
CA SER A 25 5.04 -13.95 -7.30
C SER A 25 5.41 -15.09 -8.24
N GLY A 26 6.45 -15.86 -7.93
CA GLY A 26 6.81 -17.06 -8.70
C GLY A 26 5.74 -18.15 -8.62
N PHE A 27 5.14 -18.36 -7.45
CA PHE A 27 4.02 -19.28 -7.27
C PHE A 27 2.81 -18.86 -8.12
N LEU A 28 2.39 -17.59 -8.04
CA LEU A 28 1.29 -17.07 -8.85
C LEU A 28 1.59 -17.10 -10.35
N GLY A 29 2.81 -16.74 -10.74
CA GLY A 29 3.27 -16.80 -12.13
C GLY A 29 3.26 -18.22 -12.69
N ARG A 30 3.70 -19.23 -11.91
CA ARG A 30 3.62 -20.64 -12.32
C ARG A 30 2.18 -21.08 -12.55
N MET A 31 1.26 -20.76 -11.64
CA MET A 31 -0.16 -21.08 -11.83
C MET A 31 -0.74 -20.42 -13.08
N HIS A 32 -0.38 -19.14 -13.30
CA HIS A 32 -0.82 -18.38 -14.47
C HIS A 32 -0.30 -18.97 -15.81
N LEU A 33 0.95 -19.43 -15.84
CA LEU A 33 1.56 -20.06 -17.01
C LEU A 33 1.02 -21.47 -17.27
N ALA A 34 0.72 -22.23 -16.21
CA ALA A 34 0.09 -23.54 -16.31
C ALA A 34 -1.40 -23.45 -16.66
N GLY A 35 -2.01 -22.27 -16.51
CA GLY A 35 -3.44 -22.06 -16.72
C GLY A 35 -4.29 -22.85 -15.72
N GLU A 36 -3.79 -23.03 -14.50
CA GLU A 36 -4.52 -23.61 -13.38
C GLU A 36 -5.60 -22.60 -12.93
N ARG A 37 -6.85 -23.06 -12.75
CA ARG A 37 -7.93 -22.20 -12.25
C ARG A 37 -7.53 -21.58 -10.90
N ASN A 38 -7.62 -20.26 -10.80
CA ASN A 38 -7.24 -19.51 -9.59
C ASN A 38 -8.33 -18.47 -9.25
N PRO A 39 -8.58 -18.17 -7.96
CA PRO A 39 -9.34 -16.98 -7.55
C PRO A 39 -9.08 -15.69 -8.32
N LEU A 40 -7.85 -15.48 -8.81
CA LEU A 40 -7.47 -14.32 -9.63
C LEU A 40 -8.23 -14.23 -10.96
N ASP A 41 -8.70 -15.35 -11.52
CA ASP A 41 -9.40 -15.37 -12.80
C ASP A 41 -10.70 -14.58 -12.76
N ARG A 42 -11.39 -14.55 -11.61
CA ARG A 42 -12.61 -13.73 -11.43
C ARG A 42 -12.32 -12.24 -11.46
N VAL A 43 -11.20 -11.82 -10.86
CA VAL A 43 -10.78 -10.42 -10.87
C VAL A 43 -10.34 -10.04 -12.29
N GLU A 44 -9.59 -10.90 -12.95
CA GLU A 44 -9.16 -10.68 -14.33
C GLU A 44 -10.35 -10.62 -15.31
N ALA A 45 -11.36 -11.48 -15.11
CA ALA A 45 -12.60 -11.49 -15.86
C ALA A 45 -13.34 -10.14 -15.76
N ALA A 46 -13.54 -9.64 -14.54
CA ALA A 46 -14.18 -8.34 -14.31
C ALA A 46 -13.38 -7.18 -14.95
N LEU A 47 -12.06 -7.20 -14.85
CA LEU A 47 -11.19 -6.21 -15.48
C LEU A 47 -11.20 -6.32 -17.01
N ALA A 48 -11.35 -7.52 -17.57
CA ALA A 48 -11.48 -7.73 -19.01
C ALA A 48 -12.81 -7.15 -19.54
N ASP A 49 -13.92 -7.31 -18.81
CA ASP A 49 -15.20 -6.71 -19.20
C ASP A 49 -15.15 -5.19 -19.18
N MET A 50 -14.56 -4.61 -18.14
CA MET A 50 -14.35 -3.16 -18.06
C MET A 50 -13.54 -2.67 -19.26
N ARG A 51 -12.47 -3.39 -19.65
CA ARG A 51 -11.65 -3.05 -20.82
C ARG A 51 -12.39 -3.22 -22.15
N LEU A 52 -13.26 -4.22 -22.28
CA LEU A 52 -14.13 -4.37 -23.46
C LEU A 52 -15.11 -3.19 -23.58
N LEU A 53 -15.73 -2.79 -22.48
CA LEU A 53 -16.63 -1.64 -22.44
C LEU A 53 -15.91 -0.32 -22.78
N ILE A 54 -14.69 -0.12 -22.26
CA ILE A 54 -13.84 1.04 -22.59
C ILE A 54 -13.43 1.03 -24.06
N ALA A 55 -13.03 -0.12 -24.60
CA ALA A 55 -12.67 -0.26 -26.01
C ALA A 55 -13.87 0.00 -26.96
N GLY A 56 -15.08 -0.17 -26.45
CA GLY A 56 -16.32 0.17 -27.15
C GLY A 56 -16.72 -0.85 -28.22
N ARG A 57 -17.83 -0.53 -28.91
CA ARG A 57 -18.40 -1.37 -29.97
C ARG A 57 -17.56 -1.32 -31.24
N ARG A 58 -17.56 -2.41 -31.99
CA ARG A 58 -16.88 -2.59 -33.28
C ARG A 58 -17.86 -3.13 -34.32
N SER A 59 -17.62 -2.85 -35.59
CA SER A 59 -18.39 -3.46 -36.68
C SER A 59 -17.85 -4.86 -36.99
N PRO A 60 -18.69 -5.90 -37.03
CA PRO A 60 -18.26 -7.22 -37.47
C PRO A 60 -18.02 -7.26 -38.99
N PRO A 61 -17.27 -8.27 -39.47
CA PRO A 61 -17.12 -8.54 -40.90
C PRO A 61 -18.49 -8.77 -41.55
N GLY A 62 -18.69 -8.18 -42.74
CA GLY A 62 -19.94 -8.30 -43.51
C GLY A 62 -20.13 -9.67 -44.17
N GLU A 63 -19.14 -10.55 -44.07
CA GLU A 63 -19.12 -11.90 -44.63
C GLU A 63 -19.91 -12.91 -43.82
N ILE A 64 -20.45 -12.55 -42.65
CA ILE A 64 -21.20 -13.45 -41.76
C ILE A 64 -22.63 -12.95 -41.60
N VAL A 65 -23.60 -13.83 -41.82
CA VAL A 65 -25.03 -13.56 -41.65
C VAL A 65 -25.65 -14.67 -40.81
N ILE A 66 -26.47 -14.28 -39.84
CA ILE A 66 -27.20 -15.20 -38.97
C ILE A 66 -28.64 -15.32 -39.46
N ILE A 67 -29.08 -16.54 -39.74
CA ILE A 67 -30.49 -16.89 -39.92
C ILE A 67 -31.02 -17.35 -38.57
N ALA A 68 -31.80 -16.48 -37.94
CA ALA A 68 -32.34 -16.67 -36.60
C ALA A 68 -33.62 -17.51 -36.63
N ILE A 69 -33.62 -18.60 -35.87
CA ILE A 69 -34.85 -19.24 -35.39
C ILE A 69 -35.28 -18.46 -34.16
N ASP A 70 -35.98 -17.36 -34.41
CA ASP A 70 -36.50 -16.41 -33.42
C ASP A 70 -37.88 -16.81 -32.89
N ASP A 71 -38.39 -16.05 -31.93
CA ASP A 71 -39.71 -16.30 -31.32
C ASP A 71 -40.84 -16.28 -32.37
N GLU A 72 -40.72 -15.43 -33.41
CA GLU A 72 -41.66 -15.40 -34.54
C GLU A 72 -41.63 -16.72 -35.33
N THR A 73 -40.44 -17.24 -35.63
CA THR A 73 -40.28 -18.52 -36.34
C THR A 73 -40.82 -19.68 -35.54
N VAL A 74 -40.56 -19.74 -34.23
CA VAL A 74 -41.09 -20.78 -33.35
C VAL A 74 -42.63 -20.71 -33.32
N ALA A 75 -43.21 -19.51 -33.22
CA ALA A 75 -44.66 -19.32 -33.23
C ALA A 75 -45.30 -19.76 -34.56
N GLN A 76 -44.73 -19.36 -35.69
CA GLN A 76 -45.28 -19.68 -37.02
C GLN A 76 -45.12 -21.16 -37.41
N GLN A 77 -44.00 -21.79 -37.01
CA GLN A 77 -43.75 -23.20 -37.28
C GLN A 77 -44.35 -24.14 -36.22
N ARG A 78 -45.11 -23.59 -35.25
CA ARG A 78 -45.84 -24.32 -34.20
C ARG A 78 -44.93 -25.12 -33.25
N GLY A 79 -43.77 -24.55 -32.90
CA GLY A 79 -42.89 -25.09 -31.86
C GLY A 79 -41.45 -25.33 -32.31
N TYR A 80 -40.67 -25.84 -31.36
CA TYR A 80 -39.28 -26.28 -31.53
C TYR A 80 -39.11 -27.66 -30.88
N PRO A 81 -38.29 -28.58 -31.43
CA PRO A 81 -37.49 -28.47 -32.65
C PRO A 81 -38.30 -28.24 -33.93
N LEU A 82 -37.72 -27.55 -34.92
CA LEU A 82 -38.37 -27.36 -36.22
C LEU A 82 -38.52 -28.69 -36.95
N GLN A 83 -39.61 -28.86 -37.70
CA GLN A 83 -39.82 -30.04 -38.54
C GLN A 83 -38.70 -30.17 -39.58
N ARG A 84 -38.23 -31.40 -39.83
CA ARG A 84 -37.17 -31.70 -40.82
C ARG A 84 -37.49 -31.18 -42.22
N SER A 85 -38.76 -31.25 -42.63
CA SER A 85 -39.24 -30.69 -43.90
C SER A 85 -39.10 -29.16 -43.98
N THR A 86 -39.33 -28.45 -42.87
CA THR A 86 -39.10 -27.00 -42.79
C THR A 86 -37.62 -26.67 -42.80
N LEU A 87 -36.78 -27.43 -42.09
CA LEU A 87 -35.32 -27.28 -42.16
C LEU A 87 -34.80 -27.51 -43.59
N ALA A 88 -35.27 -28.56 -44.27
CA ALA A 88 -34.90 -28.85 -45.65
C ALA A 88 -35.29 -27.70 -46.60
N ARG A 89 -36.51 -27.14 -46.48
CA ARG A 89 -36.94 -25.97 -47.25
C ARG A 89 -36.07 -24.74 -46.98
N MET A 90 -35.71 -24.50 -45.72
CA MET A 90 -34.85 -23.39 -45.33
C MET A 90 -33.45 -23.53 -45.94
N ILE A 91 -32.85 -24.72 -45.86
CA ILE A 91 -31.53 -25.01 -46.45
C ILE A 91 -31.57 -24.85 -47.97
N LEU A 92 -32.61 -25.36 -48.63
CA LEU A 92 -32.78 -25.18 -50.08
C LEU A 92 -32.92 -23.70 -50.46
N ALA A 93 -33.72 -22.93 -49.70
CA ALA A 93 -33.87 -21.49 -49.91
C ALA A 93 -32.52 -20.75 -49.76
N ILE A 94 -31.74 -21.07 -48.73
CA ILE A 94 -30.38 -20.53 -48.55
C ILE A 94 -29.49 -20.96 -49.73
N GLY A 95 -29.54 -22.23 -50.12
CA GLY A 95 -28.75 -22.78 -51.23
C GLY A 95 -28.99 -22.07 -52.56
N THR A 96 -30.21 -21.60 -52.84
CA THR A 96 -30.50 -20.81 -54.06
C THR A 96 -29.71 -19.49 -54.13
N ALA A 97 -29.31 -18.93 -52.99
CA ALA A 97 -28.51 -17.72 -52.94
C ALA A 97 -27.00 -17.97 -53.12
N ALA A 98 -26.57 -19.24 -53.15
CA ALA A 98 -25.17 -19.68 -53.25
C ALA A 98 -24.26 -19.06 -52.16
N PRO A 99 -24.48 -19.39 -50.87
CA PRO A 99 -23.53 -19.02 -49.82
C PRO A 99 -22.21 -19.76 -50.02
N ARG A 100 -21.13 -19.22 -49.45
CA ARG A 100 -19.82 -19.88 -49.47
C ARG A 100 -19.80 -21.07 -48.52
N THR A 101 -20.46 -20.94 -47.37
CA THR A 101 -20.57 -21.98 -46.35
C THR A 101 -21.89 -21.83 -45.60
N LEU A 102 -22.60 -22.92 -45.41
CA LEU A 102 -23.79 -23.02 -44.57
C LEU A 102 -23.42 -23.74 -43.29
N ALA A 103 -23.59 -23.08 -42.15
CA ALA A 103 -23.27 -23.64 -40.84
C ALA A 103 -24.56 -23.77 -40.00
N LEU A 104 -24.93 -24.98 -39.63
CA LEU A 104 -26.14 -25.31 -38.89
C LEU A 104 -25.80 -25.54 -37.43
N ASP A 105 -26.06 -24.55 -36.59
CA ASP A 105 -25.98 -24.62 -35.14
C ASP A 105 -27.25 -25.27 -34.57
N LEU A 106 -27.46 -26.53 -34.97
CA LEU A 106 -28.60 -27.36 -34.61
C LEU A 106 -28.14 -28.81 -34.44
N LEU A 107 -28.46 -29.42 -33.29
CA LEU A 107 -28.15 -30.83 -33.04
C LEU A 107 -29.17 -31.72 -33.74
N LEU A 108 -28.72 -32.48 -34.75
CA LEU A 108 -29.54 -33.41 -35.51
C LEU A 108 -29.44 -34.83 -34.92
N VAL A 109 -29.79 -34.98 -33.63
CA VAL A 109 -29.54 -36.20 -32.84
C VAL A 109 -30.74 -37.15 -32.75
N ASP A 110 -31.95 -36.61 -32.81
CA ASP A 110 -33.19 -37.39 -32.68
C ASP A 110 -33.77 -37.78 -34.06
N PRO A 111 -34.07 -39.07 -34.31
CA PRO A 111 -34.66 -39.52 -35.57
C PRO A 111 -36.13 -39.08 -35.66
N THR A 112 -36.59 -38.79 -36.88
CA THR A 112 -37.99 -38.45 -37.13
C THR A 112 -38.60 -39.46 -38.10
N SER A 113 -39.19 -39.01 -39.21
CA SER A 113 -39.61 -39.89 -40.30
C SER A 113 -38.45 -40.09 -41.29
N PRO A 114 -38.16 -41.32 -41.74
CA PRO A 114 -37.07 -41.59 -42.70
C PRO A 114 -37.12 -40.73 -43.96
N GLU A 115 -38.32 -40.48 -44.51
CA GLU A 115 -38.51 -39.63 -45.70
C GLU A 115 -38.09 -38.17 -45.47
N ALA A 116 -38.35 -37.63 -44.27
CA ALA A 116 -38.00 -36.25 -43.95
C ALA A 116 -36.52 -36.08 -43.58
N ASP A 117 -35.92 -37.08 -42.94
CA ASP A 117 -34.48 -37.11 -42.69
C ASP A 117 -33.70 -37.26 -44.02
N GLU A 118 -34.19 -38.08 -44.96
CA GLU A 118 -33.65 -38.21 -46.31
C GLU A 118 -33.76 -36.90 -47.11
N ALA A 119 -34.93 -36.23 -47.06
CA ALA A 119 -35.11 -34.92 -47.71
C ALA A 119 -34.17 -33.85 -47.16
N LEU A 120 -33.90 -33.88 -45.85
CA LEU A 120 -32.94 -32.97 -45.22
C LEU A 120 -31.49 -33.30 -45.65
N ALA A 121 -31.12 -34.58 -45.70
CA ALA A 121 -29.81 -35.03 -46.17
C ALA A 121 -29.54 -34.58 -47.62
N GLN A 122 -30.54 -34.72 -48.51
CA GLN A 122 -30.45 -34.25 -49.90
C GLN A 122 -30.34 -32.71 -50.00
N ALA A 123 -31.00 -31.98 -49.10
CA ALA A 123 -30.86 -30.52 -49.04
C ALA A 123 -29.44 -30.10 -48.61
N LEU A 124 -28.85 -30.79 -47.63
CA LEU A 124 -27.47 -30.59 -47.18
C LEU A 124 -26.46 -30.85 -48.30
N GLN A 125 -26.67 -31.89 -49.12
CA GLN A 125 -25.76 -32.22 -50.22
C GLN A 125 -25.60 -31.09 -51.26
N ARG A 126 -26.62 -30.24 -51.43
CA ARG A 126 -26.63 -29.19 -52.47
C ARG A 126 -25.80 -27.95 -52.10
N THR A 127 -25.45 -27.77 -50.83
CA THR A 127 -24.75 -26.60 -50.32
C THR A 127 -23.60 -27.05 -49.43
N PRO A 128 -22.40 -26.46 -49.48
CA PRO A 128 -21.32 -26.78 -48.55
C PRO A 128 -21.78 -26.57 -47.10
N SER A 129 -22.16 -27.67 -46.43
CA SER A 129 -22.87 -27.65 -45.15
C SER A 129 -21.99 -28.16 -44.01
N LEU A 130 -22.06 -27.49 -42.87
CA LEU A 130 -21.47 -27.87 -41.60
C LEU A 130 -22.59 -28.06 -40.59
N VAL A 131 -22.60 -29.18 -39.87
CA VAL A 131 -23.60 -29.52 -38.85
C VAL A 131 -22.93 -29.55 -37.48
N ALA A 132 -23.65 -29.05 -36.47
CA ALA A 132 -23.23 -29.06 -35.08
C ALA A 132 -23.22 -30.47 -34.48
N ALA A 133 -22.17 -30.78 -33.73
CA ALA A 133 -22.12 -31.83 -32.73
C ALA A 133 -21.85 -31.20 -31.35
N ALA A 134 -22.27 -31.86 -30.28
CA ALA A 134 -22.01 -31.38 -28.92
C ALA A 134 -21.48 -32.50 -28.03
N GLY A 135 -20.60 -32.16 -27.10
CA GLY A 135 -20.14 -33.05 -26.04
C GLY A 135 -20.64 -32.63 -24.66
N SER A 136 -20.74 -33.57 -23.73
CA SER A 136 -20.94 -33.28 -22.31
C SER A 136 -19.60 -33.29 -21.57
N PHE A 137 -19.41 -32.35 -20.63
CA PHE A 137 -18.19 -32.18 -19.84
C PHE A 137 -18.51 -32.25 -18.35
N ASP A 138 -17.53 -32.63 -17.54
CA ASP A 138 -17.61 -32.41 -16.10
C ASP A 138 -17.44 -30.93 -15.79
N ARG A 139 -18.12 -30.43 -14.75
CA ARG A 139 -17.95 -29.06 -14.24
C ARG A 139 -16.49 -28.68 -13.92
N ASP A 140 -15.66 -29.67 -13.58
CA ASP A 140 -14.24 -29.46 -13.28
C ASP A 140 -13.37 -29.35 -14.54
N GLU A 141 -13.85 -29.83 -15.69
CA GLU A 141 -13.15 -29.74 -17.00
C GLU A 141 -13.54 -28.49 -17.81
N GLU A 142 -14.65 -27.82 -17.50
CA GLU A 142 -15.15 -26.61 -18.18
C GLU A 142 -14.23 -25.38 -17.99
N GLY A 143 -13.20 -25.21 -18.82
CA GLY A 143 -12.20 -24.14 -18.65
C GLY A 143 -10.86 -24.64 -18.11
N SER A 144 -10.56 -25.92 -18.34
CA SER A 144 -9.18 -26.42 -18.35
C SER A 144 -8.38 -25.74 -19.45
N SER A 145 -7.10 -25.46 -19.19
CA SER A 145 -6.15 -24.92 -20.18
C SER A 145 -5.61 -25.99 -21.15
N GLN A 146 -6.24 -27.16 -21.18
CA GLN A 146 -5.92 -28.27 -22.07
C GLN A 146 -6.99 -28.41 -23.17
N ILE A 147 -6.68 -29.19 -24.21
CA ILE A 147 -7.66 -29.56 -25.23
C ILE A 147 -8.81 -30.31 -24.54
N PRO A 148 -10.06 -29.80 -24.60
CA PRO A 148 -11.19 -30.41 -23.91
C PRO A 148 -11.48 -31.82 -24.45
N ALA A 149 -11.84 -32.74 -23.55
CA ALA A 149 -12.18 -34.12 -23.86
C ALA A 149 -13.60 -34.45 -23.35
N PRO A 150 -14.63 -34.39 -24.19
CA PRO A 150 -16.00 -34.66 -23.76
C PRO A 150 -16.19 -36.12 -23.33
N LYS A 151 -17.00 -36.34 -22.29
CA LYS A 151 -17.34 -37.68 -21.78
C LYS A 151 -18.31 -38.42 -22.68
N GLN A 152 -19.31 -37.70 -23.17
CA GLN A 152 -20.31 -38.24 -24.07
C GLN A 152 -20.49 -37.30 -25.25
N MET A 153 -20.62 -37.88 -26.43
CA MET A 153 -20.82 -37.16 -27.67
C MET A 153 -22.26 -37.30 -28.17
N LEU A 154 -22.79 -36.18 -28.64
CA LEU A 154 -24.04 -36.05 -29.37
C LEU A 154 -23.69 -35.82 -30.85
N TRP A 155 -23.55 -36.92 -31.58
CA TRP A 155 -23.27 -36.91 -33.01
C TRP A 155 -24.55 -36.71 -33.82
N PRO A 156 -24.48 -36.05 -34.99
CA PRO A 156 -25.59 -36.07 -35.92
C PRO A 156 -25.90 -37.51 -36.36
N LEU A 157 -27.16 -37.76 -36.74
CA LEU A 157 -27.58 -39.07 -37.22
C LEU A 157 -26.81 -39.48 -38.48
N SER A 158 -26.53 -40.77 -38.61
CA SER A 158 -25.77 -41.37 -39.73
C SER A 158 -26.22 -40.96 -41.14
N PRO A 159 -27.50 -40.69 -41.44
CA PRO A 159 -27.91 -40.20 -42.77
C PRO A 159 -27.31 -38.83 -43.15
N PHE A 160 -26.88 -38.02 -42.18
CA PHE A 160 -26.31 -36.69 -42.42
C PHE A 160 -24.78 -36.69 -42.56
N ASP A 161 -24.09 -37.66 -41.93
CA ASP A 161 -22.62 -37.77 -41.91
C ASP A 161 -21.95 -37.69 -43.31
N PRO A 162 -22.50 -38.29 -44.39
CA PRO A 162 -21.86 -38.23 -45.72
C PRO A 162 -21.97 -36.86 -46.43
N PHE A 163 -22.94 -36.03 -46.02
CA PHE A 163 -23.36 -34.85 -46.80
C PHE A 163 -23.02 -33.53 -46.12
N ALA A 164 -22.52 -33.56 -44.88
CA ALA A 164 -22.11 -32.38 -44.15
C ALA A 164 -20.83 -32.64 -43.36
N ALA A 165 -19.96 -31.63 -43.28
CA ALA A 165 -18.90 -31.64 -42.28
C ALA A 165 -19.51 -31.55 -40.88
N VAL A 166 -18.80 -32.06 -39.88
CA VAL A 166 -19.23 -32.00 -38.47
C VAL A 166 -18.25 -31.17 -37.67
N GLY A 167 -18.75 -30.28 -36.80
CA GLY A 167 -17.92 -29.47 -35.91
C GLY A 167 -18.56 -29.33 -34.54
N LEU A 168 -17.73 -29.37 -33.49
CA LEU A 168 -18.21 -29.29 -32.11
C LEU A 168 -18.56 -27.85 -31.71
N VAL A 169 -19.78 -27.62 -31.23
CA VAL A 169 -20.29 -26.27 -30.87
C VAL A 169 -20.02 -25.88 -29.41
N ASN A 170 -19.40 -26.74 -28.61
CA ASN A 170 -19.21 -26.47 -27.19
C ASN A 170 -18.42 -25.19 -26.94
N ILE A 171 -18.99 -24.31 -26.12
CA ILE A 171 -18.40 -23.04 -25.71
C ILE A 171 -17.85 -23.21 -24.30
N SER A 172 -16.62 -22.76 -24.06
CA SER A 172 -16.03 -22.71 -22.72
C SER A 172 -16.36 -21.39 -22.04
N SER A 173 -17.13 -21.44 -20.97
CA SER A 173 -17.37 -20.30 -20.09
C SER A 173 -16.35 -20.28 -18.96
N ASP A 174 -15.97 -19.08 -18.51
CA ASP A 174 -15.12 -18.97 -17.34
C ASP A 174 -15.91 -19.07 -16.02
N ALA A 175 -15.24 -18.85 -14.88
CA ALA A 175 -15.85 -18.92 -13.56
C ALA A 175 -17.02 -17.94 -13.32
N SER A 176 -17.21 -16.96 -14.20
CA SER A 176 -18.34 -16.02 -14.18
C SER A 176 -19.48 -16.40 -15.15
N GLY A 177 -19.34 -17.51 -15.88
CA GLY A 177 -20.33 -17.96 -16.88
C GLY A 177 -20.25 -17.21 -18.21
N THR A 178 -19.22 -16.39 -18.42
CA THR A 178 -19.06 -15.61 -19.66
C THR A 178 -18.11 -16.35 -20.62
N PRO A 179 -18.46 -16.47 -21.90
CA PRO A 179 -17.63 -17.13 -22.89
C PRO A 179 -16.55 -16.17 -23.40
N ARG A 180 -15.39 -16.18 -22.73
CA ARG A 180 -14.22 -15.38 -23.13
C ARG A 180 -13.29 -16.11 -24.10
N HIS A 181 -13.45 -17.42 -24.21
CA HIS A 181 -12.66 -18.27 -25.09
C HIS A 181 -13.54 -19.29 -25.80
N VAL A 182 -13.13 -19.73 -26.98
CA VAL A 182 -13.74 -20.88 -27.68
C VAL A 182 -12.65 -21.91 -27.99
N PRO A 183 -12.80 -23.17 -27.55
CA PRO A 183 -11.87 -24.23 -27.95
C PRO A 183 -11.93 -24.46 -29.46
N LEU A 184 -10.77 -24.57 -30.12
CA LEU A 184 -10.71 -24.86 -31.55
C LEU A 184 -10.54 -26.35 -31.86
N LEU A 185 -10.12 -27.13 -30.87
CA LEU A 185 -9.88 -28.56 -30.97
C LEU A 185 -10.53 -29.28 -29.79
N PHE A 186 -10.98 -30.50 -30.04
CA PHE A 186 -11.54 -31.40 -29.03
C PHE A 186 -10.96 -32.80 -29.19
N ARG A 187 -10.69 -33.47 -28.07
CA ARG A 187 -10.25 -34.86 -28.06
C ARG A 187 -11.47 -35.77 -27.87
N THR A 188 -11.93 -36.36 -28.96
CA THR A 188 -13.13 -37.21 -29.00
C THR A 188 -12.77 -38.69 -29.14
N ASP A 189 -13.78 -39.56 -29.07
CA ASP A 189 -13.70 -40.98 -29.42
C ASP A 189 -13.29 -41.22 -30.89
N ARG A 190 -13.59 -40.27 -31.78
CA ARG A 190 -13.16 -40.27 -33.20
C ARG A 190 -11.78 -39.62 -33.41
N GLY A 191 -11.04 -39.31 -32.35
CA GLY A 191 -9.75 -38.62 -32.39
C GLY A 191 -9.87 -37.11 -32.17
N VAL A 192 -8.84 -36.36 -32.58
CA VAL A 192 -8.84 -34.89 -32.44
C VAL A 192 -9.68 -34.28 -33.55
N MET A 193 -10.75 -33.58 -33.17
CA MET A 193 -11.70 -32.98 -34.10
C MET A 193 -11.74 -31.45 -33.97
N PRO A 194 -11.98 -30.72 -35.08
CA PRO A 194 -12.12 -29.28 -35.05
C PRO A 194 -13.45 -28.84 -34.45
N SER A 195 -13.45 -27.64 -33.86
CA SER A 195 -14.69 -26.98 -33.44
C SER A 195 -15.52 -26.53 -34.64
N PHE A 196 -16.80 -26.29 -34.41
CA PHE A 196 -17.72 -25.69 -35.38
C PHE A 196 -17.18 -24.35 -35.91
N VAL A 197 -16.62 -23.53 -35.01
CA VAL A 197 -16.01 -22.24 -35.34
C VAL A 197 -14.85 -22.40 -36.33
N LEU A 198 -13.95 -23.34 -36.06
CA LEU A 198 -12.80 -23.59 -36.93
C LEU A 198 -13.22 -24.15 -38.29
N SER A 199 -14.12 -25.13 -38.30
CA SER A 199 -14.61 -25.77 -39.53
C SER A 199 -15.36 -24.78 -40.42
N ALA A 200 -16.17 -23.88 -39.85
CA ALA A 200 -16.88 -22.86 -40.62
C ALA A 200 -15.91 -21.87 -41.27
N ALA A 201 -14.90 -21.40 -40.53
CA ALA A 201 -13.89 -20.50 -41.07
C ALA A 201 -13.04 -21.18 -42.16
N ALA A 202 -12.66 -22.44 -41.98
CA ALA A 202 -11.92 -23.23 -42.97
C ALA A 202 -12.74 -23.47 -44.24
N GLY A 203 -14.01 -23.84 -44.10
CA GLY A 203 -14.93 -24.00 -45.23
C GLY A 203 -15.10 -22.73 -46.05
N PHE A 204 -15.16 -21.57 -45.38
CA PHE A 204 -15.28 -20.27 -46.06
C PHE A 204 -14.04 -19.92 -46.88
N LYS A 205 -12.86 -20.08 -46.28
CA LYS A 205 -11.58 -19.80 -46.94
C LYS A 205 -11.22 -20.86 -48.00
N GLY A 206 -11.72 -22.09 -47.86
CA GLY A 206 -11.41 -23.21 -48.76
C GLY A 206 -10.01 -23.80 -48.53
N GLU A 207 -9.41 -23.54 -47.37
CA GLU A 207 -8.08 -24.00 -46.98
C GLU A 207 -8.18 -24.81 -45.67
N ALA A 208 -7.38 -25.88 -45.57
CA ALA A 208 -7.30 -26.67 -44.34
C ALA A 208 -6.53 -25.89 -43.25
N PRO A 209 -6.98 -25.92 -42.00
CA PRO A 209 -6.30 -25.21 -40.91
C PRO A 209 -4.93 -25.83 -40.63
N VAL A 210 -3.90 -25.00 -40.56
CA VAL A 210 -2.53 -25.39 -40.19
C VAL A 210 -2.24 -24.88 -38.79
N PHE A 211 -1.93 -25.78 -37.87
CA PHE A 211 -1.57 -25.47 -36.50
C PHE A 211 -0.06 -25.28 -36.37
N GLY A 212 0.34 -24.22 -35.67
CA GLY A 212 1.70 -24.02 -35.19
C GLY A 212 1.76 -24.12 -33.67
N VAL A 213 2.88 -23.68 -33.09
CA VAL A 213 2.98 -23.48 -31.63
C VAL A 213 2.10 -22.29 -31.27
N ASP A 214 1.03 -22.54 -30.51
CA ASP A 214 0.02 -21.56 -30.06
C ASP A 214 -0.59 -20.71 -31.20
N THR A 215 -0.66 -21.25 -32.41
CA THR A 215 -1.21 -20.54 -33.57
C THR A 215 -2.07 -21.45 -34.42
N VAL A 216 -3.07 -20.87 -35.08
CA VAL A 216 -3.81 -21.51 -36.16
C VAL A 216 -3.85 -20.58 -37.37
N ARG A 217 -3.64 -21.16 -38.55
CA ARG A 217 -3.76 -20.45 -39.82
C ARG A 217 -4.81 -21.14 -40.67
N VAL A 218 -5.93 -20.46 -40.89
CA VAL A 218 -7.05 -20.93 -41.72
C VAL A 218 -6.95 -20.38 -43.14
N ALA A 219 -6.40 -19.17 -43.30
CA ALA A 219 -5.88 -18.57 -44.53
C ALA A 219 -5.23 -17.22 -44.18
N GLY A 220 -4.25 -16.74 -44.95
CA GLY A 220 -3.58 -15.47 -44.66
C GLY A 220 -2.69 -15.53 -43.41
N SER A 221 -2.77 -14.52 -42.53
CA SER A 221 -1.92 -14.41 -41.34
C SER A 221 -2.31 -15.39 -40.24
N PRO A 222 -1.34 -15.95 -39.48
CA PRO A 222 -1.64 -16.83 -38.35
C PRO A 222 -2.36 -16.09 -37.22
N VAL A 223 -3.39 -16.72 -36.65
CA VAL A 223 -4.09 -16.25 -35.45
C VAL A 223 -3.44 -16.89 -34.23
N LYS A 224 -3.10 -16.06 -33.24
CA LYS A 224 -2.51 -16.46 -31.97
C LYS A 224 -3.60 -17.01 -31.04
N LEU A 225 -3.28 -18.10 -30.35
CA LEU A 225 -4.18 -18.83 -29.46
C LEU A 225 -3.67 -18.79 -28.03
N ASP A 226 -4.58 -18.98 -27.09
CA ASP A 226 -4.25 -19.24 -25.69
C ASP A 226 -4.03 -20.74 -25.46
N LEU A 227 -3.71 -21.10 -24.23
CA LEU A 227 -3.43 -22.47 -23.78
C LEU A 227 -4.51 -23.45 -24.26
N GLY A 228 -4.08 -24.63 -24.71
CA GLY A 228 -4.99 -25.69 -25.16
C GLY A 228 -5.71 -25.41 -26.48
N PHE A 229 -5.17 -24.51 -27.32
CA PHE A 229 -5.77 -24.09 -28.60
C PHE A 229 -7.13 -23.39 -28.42
N HIS A 230 -7.27 -22.63 -27.33
CA HIS A 230 -8.43 -21.77 -27.10
C HIS A 230 -8.26 -20.44 -27.86
N LEU A 231 -9.31 -20.02 -28.55
CA LEU A 231 -9.37 -18.73 -29.24
C LEU A 231 -9.93 -17.67 -28.28
N PRO A 232 -9.15 -16.62 -27.92
CA PRO A 232 -9.65 -15.52 -27.10
C PRO A 232 -10.66 -14.67 -27.86
N LEU A 233 -11.85 -14.48 -27.27
CA LEU A 233 -12.95 -13.74 -27.86
C LEU A 233 -12.93 -12.25 -27.49
N ARG A 234 -13.34 -11.45 -28.47
CA ARG A 234 -13.50 -9.99 -28.39
C ARG A 234 -14.79 -9.65 -29.10
N PHE A 235 -15.83 -9.46 -28.31
CA PHE A 235 -17.18 -9.18 -28.79
C PHE A 235 -17.24 -7.85 -29.56
N TYR A 236 -18.08 -7.82 -30.60
CA TYR A 236 -18.30 -6.65 -31.43
C TYR A 236 -19.28 -5.66 -30.80
N GLY A 237 -20.18 -6.12 -29.93
CA GLY A 237 -21.17 -5.28 -29.27
C GLY A 237 -22.26 -6.10 -28.59
N PRO A 238 -23.42 -5.49 -28.28
CA PRO A 238 -24.58 -6.20 -27.73
C PRO A 238 -25.21 -7.14 -28.78
N ARG A 239 -26.23 -7.89 -28.38
CA ARG A 239 -26.96 -8.77 -29.31
C ARG A 239 -27.43 -8.03 -30.56
N GLY A 240 -27.40 -8.70 -31.72
CA GLY A 240 -27.73 -8.10 -33.01
C GLY A 240 -26.59 -7.27 -33.62
N SER A 241 -25.35 -7.43 -33.12
CA SER A 241 -24.17 -6.80 -33.74
C SER A 241 -23.89 -7.38 -35.14
N PHE A 242 -24.14 -8.67 -35.32
CA PHE A 242 -24.10 -9.33 -36.63
C PHE A 242 -25.40 -9.12 -37.39
N GLU A 243 -25.31 -9.20 -38.72
CA GLU A 243 -26.50 -9.14 -39.57
C GLU A 243 -27.39 -10.37 -39.33
N THR A 244 -28.53 -10.16 -38.65
CA THR A 244 -29.46 -11.22 -38.28
C THR A 244 -30.78 -11.10 -39.06
N ILE A 245 -31.19 -12.20 -39.68
CA ILE A 245 -32.39 -12.32 -40.52
C ILE A 245 -33.26 -13.44 -39.95
N SER A 246 -34.55 -13.16 -39.73
CA SER A 246 -35.50 -14.17 -39.27
C SER A 246 -35.66 -15.30 -40.30
N ALA A 247 -35.62 -16.55 -39.85
CA ALA A 247 -35.89 -17.73 -40.68
C ALA A 247 -37.28 -17.67 -41.33
N THR A 248 -38.26 -17.06 -40.64
CA THR A 248 -39.60 -16.80 -41.19
C THR A 248 -39.54 -15.94 -42.44
N ARG A 249 -38.81 -14.82 -42.40
CA ARG A 249 -38.68 -13.90 -43.55
C ARG A 249 -38.00 -14.57 -44.73
N LEU A 250 -37.02 -15.43 -44.46
CA LEU A 250 -36.34 -16.26 -45.46
C LEU A 250 -37.31 -17.24 -46.12
N LEU A 251 -38.09 -17.99 -45.33
CA LEU A 251 -39.10 -18.94 -45.83
C LEU A 251 -40.23 -18.27 -46.61
N ALA A 252 -40.56 -17.02 -46.27
CA ALA A 252 -41.52 -16.19 -47.01
C ALA A 252 -40.95 -15.65 -48.34
N GLY A 253 -39.67 -15.87 -48.66
CA GLY A 253 -39.03 -15.40 -49.90
C GLY A 253 -38.79 -13.88 -49.95
N THR A 254 -38.83 -13.21 -48.80
CA THR A 254 -38.68 -11.73 -48.71
C THR A 254 -37.24 -11.26 -48.60
N VAL A 255 -36.29 -12.20 -48.48
CA VAL A 255 -34.87 -11.91 -48.28
C VAL A 255 -34.15 -11.86 -49.63
N PRO A 256 -33.52 -10.73 -50.01
CA PRO A 256 -32.74 -10.65 -51.25
C PRO A 256 -31.55 -11.63 -51.22
N ALA A 257 -31.35 -12.38 -52.31
CA ALA A 257 -30.28 -13.37 -52.41
C ALA A 257 -28.87 -12.75 -52.24
N GLU A 258 -28.69 -11.47 -52.58
CA GLU A 258 -27.42 -10.74 -52.42
C GLU A 258 -26.96 -10.64 -50.96
N ARG A 259 -27.88 -10.73 -49.99
CA ARG A 259 -27.54 -10.72 -48.56
C ARG A 259 -26.87 -12.02 -48.11
N LEU A 260 -27.05 -13.13 -48.84
CA LEU A 260 -26.52 -14.45 -48.46
C LEU A 260 -25.40 -14.92 -49.41
N ARG A 261 -25.35 -14.39 -50.63
CA ARG A 261 -24.43 -14.82 -51.68
C ARG A 261 -22.97 -14.67 -51.26
N GLY A 262 -22.20 -15.75 -51.38
CA GLY A 262 -20.76 -15.75 -51.11
C GLY A 262 -20.38 -15.51 -49.64
N ARG A 263 -21.34 -15.52 -48.72
CA ARG A 263 -21.13 -15.30 -47.28
C ARG A 263 -21.17 -16.62 -46.49
N ILE A 264 -20.79 -16.56 -45.22
CA ILE A 264 -21.08 -17.60 -44.23
C ILE A 264 -22.48 -17.34 -43.71
N VAL A 265 -23.34 -18.34 -43.86
CA VAL A 265 -24.71 -18.31 -43.35
C VAL A 265 -24.78 -19.25 -42.16
N ILE A 266 -24.98 -18.71 -40.96
CA ILE A 266 -25.12 -19.49 -39.73
C ILE A 266 -26.60 -19.56 -39.38
N VAL A 267 -27.15 -20.76 -39.27
CA VAL A 267 -28.53 -20.98 -38.82
C VAL A 267 -28.47 -21.39 -37.36
N GLY A 268 -29.11 -20.64 -36.46
CA GLY A 268 -29.11 -20.95 -35.03
C GLY A 268 -30.34 -20.42 -34.32
N VAL A 269 -30.55 -20.91 -33.10
CA VAL A 269 -31.70 -20.52 -32.27
C VAL A 269 -31.40 -19.22 -31.53
N THR A 270 -32.28 -18.23 -31.68
CA THR A 270 -32.23 -16.97 -30.92
C THR A 270 -33.53 -16.71 -30.17
N ALA A 271 -34.47 -17.67 -30.19
CA ALA A 271 -35.73 -17.61 -29.45
C ALA A 271 -35.48 -17.60 -27.94
N THR A 272 -36.20 -16.71 -27.23
CA THR A 272 -35.89 -16.32 -25.86
C THR A 272 -35.97 -17.48 -24.86
N ALA A 273 -36.84 -18.47 -25.09
CA ALA A 273 -37.13 -19.54 -24.15
C ALA A 273 -36.43 -20.88 -24.47
N ILE A 274 -35.70 -20.97 -25.58
CA ILE A 274 -35.22 -22.26 -26.13
C ILE A 274 -33.72 -22.22 -26.44
N GLY A 275 -33.18 -21.10 -26.93
CA GLY A 275 -31.77 -20.98 -27.29
C GLY A 275 -30.85 -20.93 -26.06
N ASP A 276 -29.58 -21.25 -26.26
CA ASP A 276 -28.54 -20.97 -25.29
C ASP A 276 -28.21 -19.47 -25.27
N THR A 277 -28.06 -18.91 -24.07
CA THR A 277 -27.73 -17.50 -23.89
C THR A 277 -26.60 -17.35 -22.90
N PHE A 278 -25.71 -16.41 -23.21
CA PHE A 278 -24.52 -16.14 -22.43
C PHE A 278 -24.46 -14.67 -22.01
N SER A 279 -23.96 -14.44 -20.81
CA SER A 279 -23.63 -13.09 -20.35
C SER A 279 -22.32 -12.66 -20.99
N THR A 280 -22.30 -11.47 -21.60
CA THR A 280 -21.09 -10.82 -22.11
C THR A 280 -20.98 -9.41 -21.52
N ALA A 281 -19.83 -8.76 -21.71
CA ALA A 281 -19.63 -7.39 -21.27
C ALA A 281 -20.67 -6.40 -21.82
N PHE A 282 -21.23 -6.66 -23.02
CA PHE A 282 -22.18 -5.75 -23.68
C PHE A 282 -23.66 -6.12 -23.47
N ASP A 283 -23.98 -7.41 -23.29
CA ASP A 283 -25.35 -7.89 -23.14
C ASP A 283 -25.41 -9.17 -22.28
N PRO A 284 -26.23 -9.21 -21.21
CA PRO A 284 -26.33 -10.38 -20.33
C PRO A 284 -27.01 -11.60 -20.97
N VAL A 285 -27.67 -11.46 -22.13
CA VAL A 285 -28.44 -12.53 -22.79
C VAL A 285 -28.07 -12.66 -24.27
N THR A 286 -26.77 -12.69 -24.56
CA THR A 286 -26.24 -12.85 -25.92
C THR A 286 -26.49 -14.29 -26.42
N PRO A 287 -27.14 -14.50 -27.60
CA PRO A 287 -27.36 -15.85 -28.14
C PRO A 287 -26.06 -16.62 -28.42
N GLY A 288 -26.04 -17.93 -28.19
CA GLY A 288 -24.86 -18.78 -28.45
C GLY A 288 -24.35 -18.70 -29.89
N VAL A 289 -25.27 -18.63 -30.85
CA VAL A 289 -24.93 -18.44 -32.28
C VAL A 289 -24.12 -17.17 -32.55
N GLU A 290 -24.31 -16.09 -31.78
CA GLU A 290 -23.51 -14.87 -31.90
C GLU A 290 -22.11 -15.02 -31.28
N VAL A 291 -21.97 -15.85 -30.26
CA VAL A 291 -20.65 -16.23 -29.70
C VAL A 291 -19.85 -17.01 -30.75
N LEU A 292 -20.49 -17.98 -31.41
CA LEU A 292 -19.88 -18.75 -32.51
C LEU A 292 -19.52 -17.83 -33.69
N ALA A 293 -20.42 -16.93 -34.09
CA ALA A 293 -20.17 -15.94 -35.15
C ALA A 293 -18.96 -15.03 -34.81
N THR A 294 -18.81 -14.64 -33.54
CA THR A 294 -17.66 -13.86 -33.07
C THR A 294 -16.35 -14.62 -33.27
N GLY A 295 -16.29 -15.90 -32.90
CA GLY A 295 -15.13 -16.75 -33.12
C GLY A 295 -14.80 -16.93 -34.61
N ILE A 296 -15.82 -17.16 -35.45
CA ILE A 296 -15.65 -17.32 -36.90
C ILE A 296 -15.09 -16.04 -37.52
N ALA A 297 -15.65 -14.88 -37.13
CA ALA A 297 -15.18 -13.57 -37.56
C ALA A 297 -13.69 -13.36 -37.24
N HIS A 298 -13.25 -13.78 -36.05
CA HIS A 298 -11.86 -13.64 -35.62
C HIS A 298 -10.90 -14.47 -36.46
N LEU A 299 -11.27 -15.70 -36.80
CA LEU A 299 -10.45 -16.57 -37.64
C LEU A 299 -10.36 -16.08 -39.09
N ILE A 300 -11.42 -15.43 -39.59
CA ILE A 300 -11.48 -14.93 -40.98
C ILE A 300 -10.76 -13.61 -41.15
N ALA A 301 -10.94 -12.69 -40.19
CA ALA A 301 -10.39 -11.34 -40.22
C ALA A 301 -8.98 -11.26 -39.62
N GLY A 302 -8.59 -12.20 -38.77
CA GLY A 302 -7.30 -12.19 -38.06
C GLY A 302 -7.20 -11.12 -36.96
N THR A 303 -8.34 -10.63 -36.44
CA THR A 303 -8.40 -9.50 -35.49
C THR A 303 -8.84 -9.88 -34.07
N GLY A 304 -8.52 -11.11 -33.64
CA GLY A 304 -8.82 -11.60 -32.29
C GLY A 304 -7.93 -10.98 -31.20
N LEU A 305 -8.19 -11.34 -29.94
CA LEU A 305 -7.29 -10.99 -28.84
C LEU A 305 -6.10 -11.95 -28.82
N VAL A 306 -4.91 -11.42 -28.57
CA VAL A 306 -3.67 -12.18 -28.44
C VAL A 306 -3.40 -12.41 -26.96
N ARG A 307 -3.37 -13.69 -26.57
CA ARG A 307 -3.08 -14.17 -25.20
C ARG A 307 -2.29 -15.47 -25.26
N ASP A 308 -1.20 -15.48 -26.02
CA ASP A 308 -0.34 -16.66 -26.19
C ASP A 308 0.64 -16.84 -25.02
N HIS A 309 1.48 -17.87 -25.12
CA HIS A 309 2.49 -18.16 -24.09
C HIS A 309 3.44 -16.99 -23.84
N GLU A 310 3.82 -16.23 -24.88
CA GLU A 310 4.71 -15.07 -24.76
C GLU A 310 4.06 -13.94 -23.94
N VAL A 311 2.78 -13.65 -24.17
CA VAL A 311 2.01 -12.67 -23.39
C VAL A 311 1.92 -13.09 -21.91
N ARG A 312 1.65 -14.37 -21.64
CA ARG A 312 1.59 -14.90 -20.27
C ARG A 312 2.95 -14.89 -19.58
N LEU A 313 4.04 -15.13 -20.32
CA LEU A 313 5.40 -15.04 -19.80
C LEU A 313 5.75 -13.59 -19.44
N LEU A 314 5.35 -12.63 -20.27
CA LEU A 314 5.50 -11.21 -19.98
C LEU A 314 4.71 -10.81 -18.73
N ASP A 315 3.46 -11.26 -18.58
CA ASP A 315 2.63 -11.03 -17.39
C ASP A 315 3.34 -11.53 -16.12
N ALA A 316 3.85 -12.78 -16.13
CA ALA A 316 4.56 -13.36 -15.00
C ALA A 316 5.88 -12.64 -14.70
N GLY A 317 6.63 -12.25 -15.74
CA GLY A 317 7.88 -11.51 -15.60
C GLY A 317 7.67 -10.12 -14.99
N VAL A 318 6.69 -9.37 -15.51
CA VAL A 318 6.33 -8.04 -14.97
C VAL A 318 5.83 -8.16 -13.54
N ALA A 319 4.99 -9.14 -13.23
CA ALA A 319 4.50 -9.37 -11.87
C ALA A 319 5.66 -9.59 -10.88
N LEU A 320 6.66 -10.39 -11.27
CA LEU A 320 7.84 -10.67 -10.45
C LEU A 320 8.70 -9.42 -10.23
N VAL A 321 8.98 -8.66 -11.31
CA VAL A 321 9.77 -7.42 -11.24
C VAL A 321 9.07 -6.37 -10.40
N LEU A 322 7.77 -6.16 -10.59
CA LEU A 322 7.00 -5.21 -9.81
C LEU A 322 6.93 -5.62 -8.34
N ALA A 323 6.69 -6.89 -8.01
CA ALA A 323 6.61 -7.36 -6.63
C ALA A 323 7.95 -7.19 -5.88
N THR A 324 9.03 -7.69 -6.48
CA THR A 324 10.36 -7.64 -5.86
C THR A 324 10.91 -6.21 -5.81
N GLY A 325 10.77 -5.45 -6.90
CA GLY A 325 11.15 -4.03 -6.96
C GLY A 325 10.38 -3.18 -5.96
N SER A 326 9.07 -3.40 -5.80
CA SER A 326 8.24 -2.68 -4.82
C SER A 326 8.71 -2.93 -3.40
N VAL A 327 9.02 -4.18 -3.04
CA VAL A 327 9.55 -4.51 -1.70
C VAL A 327 10.91 -3.86 -1.46
N LEU A 328 11.81 -3.86 -2.44
CA LEU A 328 13.11 -3.18 -2.32
C LEU A 328 12.95 -1.67 -2.15
N LEU A 329 12.03 -1.04 -2.89
CA LEU A 329 11.71 0.39 -2.74
C LEU A 329 11.15 0.70 -1.34
N ILE A 330 10.20 -0.10 -0.87
CA ILE A 330 9.62 0.03 0.48
C ILE A 330 10.67 -0.25 1.56
N ALA A 331 11.71 -1.04 1.31
CA ALA A 331 12.75 -1.28 2.29
C ALA A 331 13.84 -0.19 2.34
N SER A 332 14.14 0.44 1.19
CA SER A 332 15.34 1.28 1.00
C SER A 332 15.08 2.78 0.83
N ALA A 333 13.96 3.18 0.23
CA ALA A 333 13.61 4.57 -0.03
C ALA A 333 12.84 5.19 1.17
N PRO A 334 12.68 6.52 1.28
CA PRO A 334 11.73 7.11 2.23
C PRO A 334 10.31 6.57 2.02
N LEU A 335 9.60 6.20 3.10
CA LEU A 335 8.34 5.44 3.00
C LEU A 335 7.31 6.12 2.08
N GLY A 336 7.13 7.44 2.19
CA GLY A 336 6.19 8.18 1.34
C GLY A 336 6.55 8.12 -0.15
N ILE A 337 7.85 8.21 -0.48
CA ILE A 337 8.33 8.10 -1.86
C ILE A 337 8.17 6.66 -2.36
N GLY A 338 8.54 5.67 -1.54
CA GLY A 338 8.40 4.25 -1.88
C GLY A 338 6.95 3.88 -2.20
N VAL A 339 6.01 4.23 -1.32
CA VAL A 339 4.58 3.99 -1.53
C VAL A 339 4.08 4.73 -2.78
N GLY A 340 4.47 5.99 -2.97
CA GLY A 340 4.10 6.78 -4.15
C GLY A 340 4.54 6.14 -5.46
N VAL A 341 5.79 5.66 -5.54
CA VAL A 341 6.32 4.99 -6.73
C VAL A 341 5.61 3.65 -6.98
N VAL A 342 5.31 2.86 -5.95
CA VAL A 342 4.58 1.59 -6.08
C VAL A 342 3.16 1.82 -6.61
N VAL A 343 2.43 2.77 -6.02
CA VAL A 343 1.07 3.11 -6.48
C VAL A 343 1.10 3.63 -7.91
N PHE A 344 2.05 4.49 -8.25
CA PHE A 344 2.23 4.99 -9.61
C PHE A 344 2.54 3.85 -10.59
N GLY A 345 3.44 2.93 -10.23
CA GLY A 345 3.79 1.77 -11.07
C GLY A 345 2.60 0.85 -11.34
N LEU A 346 1.78 0.57 -10.31
CA LEU A 346 0.55 -0.22 -10.48
C LEU A 346 -0.48 0.50 -11.35
N ALA A 347 -0.66 1.82 -11.17
CA ALA A 347 -1.56 2.61 -12.00
C ALA A 347 -1.09 2.68 -13.46
N ALA A 348 0.21 2.85 -13.68
CA ALA A 348 0.81 2.83 -15.01
C ALA A 348 0.62 1.48 -15.71
N TRP A 349 0.77 0.36 -14.96
CA TRP A 349 0.47 -0.97 -15.48
C TRP A 349 -0.99 -1.09 -15.92
N LEU A 350 -1.95 -0.73 -15.07
CA LEU A 350 -3.39 -0.79 -15.40
C LEU A 350 -3.75 0.07 -16.62
N LEU A 351 -3.14 1.24 -16.75
CA LEU A 351 -3.31 2.09 -17.92
C LEU A 351 -2.73 1.43 -19.18
N ALA A 352 -1.52 0.88 -19.08
CA ALA A 352 -0.86 0.18 -20.18
C ALA A 352 -1.65 -1.05 -20.65
N THR A 353 -2.12 -1.89 -19.72
CA THR A 353 -2.94 -3.07 -20.08
C THR A 353 -4.27 -2.68 -20.72
N THR A 354 -4.87 -1.56 -20.29
CA THR A 354 -6.10 -1.04 -20.92
C THR A 354 -5.85 -0.57 -22.35
N ALA A 355 -4.77 0.18 -22.59
CA ALA A 355 -4.40 0.65 -23.93
C ALA A 355 -4.02 -0.52 -24.87
N LEU A 356 -3.23 -1.48 -24.37
CA LEU A 356 -2.82 -2.67 -25.12
C LEU A 356 -3.99 -3.60 -25.43
N PHE A 357 -4.98 -3.69 -24.53
CA PHE A 357 -6.21 -4.43 -24.79
C PHE A 357 -7.01 -3.85 -25.96
N ALA A 358 -7.10 -2.52 -26.05
CA ALA A 358 -7.71 -1.86 -27.20
C ALA A 358 -6.97 -2.21 -28.51
N ALA A 359 -5.64 -2.32 -28.47
CA ALA A 359 -4.79 -2.73 -29.57
C ALA A 359 -4.83 -4.24 -29.88
N GLY A 360 -5.52 -5.07 -29.07
CA GLY A 360 -5.69 -6.50 -29.31
C GLY A 360 -4.84 -7.41 -28.43
N TYR A 361 -4.09 -6.90 -27.45
CA TYR A 361 -3.27 -7.71 -26.54
C TYR A 361 -3.92 -7.84 -25.18
N TRP A 362 -4.16 -9.08 -24.73
CA TRP A 362 -4.76 -9.34 -23.44
C TRP A 362 -3.71 -9.69 -22.39
N LEU A 363 -3.13 -8.66 -21.78
CA LEU A 363 -2.27 -8.77 -20.60
C LEU A 363 -3.09 -8.85 -19.30
N SER A 364 -2.58 -9.60 -18.33
CA SER A 364 -3.18 -9.79 -17.01
C SER A 364 -3.04 -8.53 -16.16
N SER A 365 -4.18 -8.00 -15.71
CA SER A 365 -4.22 -6.88 -14.76
C SER A 365 -4.30 -7.39 -13.32
N ALA A 366 -4.94 -8.54 -13.10
CA ALA A 366 -5.06 -9.13 -11.77
C ALA A 366 -3.74 -9.68 -11.22
N LEU A 367 -2.89 -10.27 -12.07
CA LEU A 367 -1.67 -10.96 -11.61
C LEU A 367 -0.68 -10.00 -10.95
N PRO A 368 -0.25 -8.87 -11.56
CA PRO A 368 0.69 -7.97 -10.90
C PRO A 368 0.13 -7.32 -9.63
N LEU A 369 -1.17 -7.01 -9.57
CA LEU A 369 -1.80 -6.52 -8.34
C LEU A 369 -1.69 -7.55 -7.21
N ALA A 370 -2.02 -8.82 -7.49
CA ALA A 370 -1.95 -9.90 -6.53
C ALA A 370 -0.51 -10.25 -6.11
N SER A 371 0.46 -10.09 -7.01
CA SER A 371 1.88 -10.29 -6.71
C SER A 371 2.47 -9.17 -5.85
N VAL A 372 2.02 -7.92 -6.03
CA VAL A 372 2.58 -6.74 -5.35
C VAL A 372 1.95 -6.50 -3.98
N ILE A 373 0.62 -6.55 -3.87
CA ILE A 373 -0.09 -6.06 -2.68
C ILE A 373 0.32 -6.80 -1.40
N PRO A 374 0.25 -8.14 -1.32
CA PRO A 374 0.56 -8.84 -0.06
C PRO A 374 2.01 -8.65 0.42
N PRO A 375 3.05 -8.80 -0.43
CA PRO A 375 4.43 -8.56 -0.01
C PRO A 375 4.72 -7.11 0.37
N VAL A 376 4.13 -6.13 -0.33
CA VAL A 376 4.29 -4.70 0.01
C VAL A 376 3.65 -4.38 1.35
N VAL A 377 2.43 -4.87 1.62
CA VAL A 377 1.78 -4.68 2.92
C VAL A 377 2.62 -5.31 4.03
N LEU A 378 3.14 -6.52 3.83
CA LEU A 378 4.01 -7.19 4.79
C LEU A 378 5.28 -6.37 5.06
N ALA A 379 5.97 -5.92 4.00
CA ALA A 379 7.16 -5.09 4.12
C ALA A 379 6.88 -3.75 4.82
N MET A 380 5.72 -3.14 4.55
CA MET A 380 5.27 -1.91 5.19
C MET A 380 5.01 -2.09 6.69
N VAL A 381 4.39 -3.20 7.10
CA VAL A 381 4.17 -3.52 8.52
C VAL A 381 5.51 -3.73 9.24
N PHE A 382 6.43 -4.50 8.65
CA PHE A 382 7.78 -4.69 9.21
C PHE A 382 8.53 -3.36 9.34
N ARG A 383 8.45 -2.52 8.31
CA ARG A 383 9.07 -1.19 8.34
C ARG A 383 8.48 -0.30 9.41
N GLN A 384 7.15 -0.19 9.49
CA GLN A 384 6.49 0.66 10.47
C GLN A 384 6.77 0.22 11.91
N THR A 385 6.82 -1.09 12.16
CA THR A 385 7.16 -1.63 13.48
C THR A 385 8.63 -1.39 13.83
N TRP A 386 9.53 -1.48 12.86
CA TRP A 386 10.94 -1.16 13.03
C TRP A 386 11.17 0.33 13.34
N ASP A 387 10.56 1.21 12.54
CA ASP A 387 10.67 2.66 12.69
C ASP A 387 10.12 3.11 14.06
N ARG A 388 8.99 2.52 14.51
CA ARG A 388 8.44 2.78 15.85
C ARG A 388 9.37 2.34 16.97
N ARG A 389 9.98 1.16 16.87
CA ARG A 389 10.94 0.66 17.89
C ARG A 389 12.15 1.57 18.01
N GLN A 390 12.73 1.96 16.87
CA GLN A 390 13.86 2.90 16.84
C GLN A 390 13.49 4.25 17.46
N ALA A 391 12.32 4.80 17.12
CA ALA A 391 11.84 6.05 17.71
C ALA A 391 11.68 5.94 19.24
N THR A 392 11.14 4.82 19.74
CA THR A 392 11.01 4.61 21.19
C THR A 392 12.35 4.43 21.89
N ASP A 393 13.32 3.78 21.26
CA ASP A 393 14.64 3.55 21.85
C ASP A 393 15.44 4.85 21.93
N ILE A 394 15.35 5.70 20.90
CA ILE A 394 15.94 7.06 20.93
C ILE A 394 15.28 7.88 22.04
N ALA A 395 13.94 7.92 22.10
CA ALA A 395 13.24 8.68 23.14
C ALA A 395 13.58 8.23 24.57
N ARG A 396 13.77 6.91 24.78
CA ARG A 396 14.25 6.38 26.06
C ARG A 396 15.66 6.83 26.39
N SER A 397 16.58 6.81 25.41
CA SER A 397 17.95 7.29 25.62
C SER A 397 17.99 8.79 25.95
N GLU A 398 17.17 9.61 25.29
CA GLU A 398 17.06 11.04 25.57
C GLU A 398 16.51 11.30 26.97
N ALA A 399 15.47 10.56 27.39
CA ALA A 399 14.88 10.67 28.72
C ALA A 399 15.87 10.28 29.83
N ALA A 400 16.70 9.26 29.61
CA ALA A 400 17.75 8.87 30.56
C ALA A 400 18.85 9.94 30.68
N LEU A 401 19.23 10.59 29.57
CA LEU A 401 20.24 11.67 29.58
C LEU A 401 19.74 12.94 30.28
N ARG A 402 18.44 13.26 30.19
CA ARG A 402 17.83 14.41 30.88
C ARG A 402 17.90 14.34 32.40
N GLN A 403 18.14 13.18 33.00
CA GLN A 403 18.27 13.05 34.46
C GLN A 403 19.63 13.54 35.00
N PHE A 404 20.62 13.73 34.13
CA PHE A 404 21.98 14.14 34.51
C PHE A 404 22.29 15.61 34.19
N GLN A 405 21.32 16.36 33.66
CA GLN A 405 21.47 17.77 33.29
C GLN A 405 20.21 18.54 33.74
N PRO A 406 20.34 19.76 34.27
CA PRO A 406 19.19 20.59 34.62
C PRO A 406 18.25 20.77 33.42
N PRO A 407 16.91 20.64 33.59
CA PRO A 407 15.95 20.70 32.47
C PRO A 407 16.08 21.96 31.61
N LEU A 408 16.29 23.11 32.26
CA LEU A 408 16.47 24.41 31.59
C LEU A 408 17.68 24.41 30.65
N LEU A 409 18.76 23.75 31.04
CA LEU A 409 19.99 23.66 30.25
C LEU A 409 19.84 22.68 29.10
N ALA A 410 19.19 21.53 29.35
CA ALA A 410 18.88 20.54 28.32
C ALA A 410 17.98 21.13 27.22
N ASP A 411 16.92 21.86 27.58
CA ASP A 411 16.02 22.51 26.64
C ASP A 411 16.69 23.67 25.88
N ARG A 412 17.66 24.36 26.51
CA ARG A 412 18.44 25.40 25.83
C ARG A 412 19.41 24.81 24.81
N ILE A 413 20.17 23.78 25.18
CA ILE A 413 21.12 23.08 24.30
C ILE A 413 20.39 22.37 23.15
N ALA A 414 19.20 21.82 23.38
CA ALA A 414 18.40 21.20 22.33
C ALA A 414 17.96 22.20 21.25
N ARG A 415 17.72 23.47 21.65
CA ARG A 415 17.39 24.57 20.73
C ARG A 415 18.62 25.19 20.08
N ASP A 416 19.73 25.28 20.81
CA ASP A 416 21.01 25.82 20.36
C ASP A 416 22.17 24.91 20.79
N PRO A 417 22.61 23.97 19.93
CA PRO A 417 23.70 23.05 20.24
C PRO A 417 25.04 23.75 20.53
N GLU A 418 25.22 24.98 20.06
CA GLU A 418 26.45 25.77 20.21
C GLU A 418 26.45 26.67 21.45
N PHE A 419 25.34 26.73 22.19
CA PHE A 419 25.14 27.59 23.36
C PHE A 419 26.34 27.54 24.35
N LEU A 420 27.00 28.68 24.58
CA LEU A 420 28.15 28.84 25.49
C LEU A 420 29.40 28.00 25.15
N ARG A 421 29.55 27.54 23.90
CA ARG A 421 30.85 27.02 23.42
C ARG A 421 31.94 28.08 23.46
N GLU A 422 31.60 29.32 23.12
CA GLU A 422 32.44 30.49 23.36
C GLU A 422 32.07 31.14 24.70
N PRO A 423 33.06 31.61 25.49
CA PRO A 423 32.78 32.28 26.76
C PRO A 423 32.02 33.60 26.56
N VAL A 424 30.93 33.79 27.30
CA VAL A 424 30.13 35.02 27.26
C VAL A 424 30.26 35.76 28.59
N GLN A 425 30.61 37.05 28.53
CA GLN A 425 30.59 37.92 29.71
C GLN A 425 29.16 38.41 29.96
N GLN A 426 28.64 38.15 31.16
CA GLN A 426 27.31 38.57 31.56
C GLN A 426 27.24 38.91 33.05
N THR A 427 26.29 39.76 33.44
CA THR A 427 26.04 40.08 34.85
C THR A 427 24.99 39.12 35.38
N VAL A 428 25.32 38.38 36.43
CA VAL A 428 24.45 37.36 37.02
C VAL A 428 24.37 37.56 38.53
N ALA A 429 23.29 37.09 39.15
CA ALA A 429 23.24 36.95 40.60
C ALA A 429 23.71 35.54 40.98
N ILE A 430 24.67 35.47 41.89
CA ILE A 430 25.26 34.21 42.34
C ILE A 430 24.93 34.05 43.81
N LEU A 431 24.38 32.89 44.14
CA LEU A 431 23.95 32.54 45.47
C LEU A 431 24.68 31.26 45.87
N PHE A 432 25.40 31.33 46.99
CA PHE A 432 26.04 30.17 47.61
C PHE A 432 25.30 29.82 48.89
N VAL A 433 25.05 28.53 49.07
CA VAL A 433 24.38 27.96 50.24
C VAL A 433 25.32 26.97 50.89
N ASP A 434 25.39 26.97 52.22
CA ASP A 434 26.11 25.99 53.04
C ASP A 434 25.30 25.64 54.28
N LEU A 435 25.31 24.36 54.66
CA LEU A 435 24.57 23.85 55.81
C LEU A 435 25.50 23.82 57.04
N SER A 436 25.26 24.74 57.98
CA SER A 436 26.04 24.82 59.22
C SER A 436 25.74 23.64 60.14
N GLY A 437 26.79 22.92 60.54
CA GLY A 437 26.69 21.78 61.46
C GLY A 437 26.54 20.42 60.78
N PHE A 438 26.49 20.37 59.44
CA PHE A 438 26.36 19.12 58.68
C PHE A 438 27.43 18.09 58.99
N THR A 439 28.70 18.50 59.12
CA THR A 439 29.81 17.57 59.38
C THR A 439 29.57 16.74 60.65
N ARG A 440 29.16 17.39 61.74
CA ARG A 440 28.81 16.72 63.01
C ARG A 440 27.56 15.84 62.88
N LEU A 441 26.58 16.30 62.08
CA LEU A 441 25.35 15.57 61.81
C LEU A 441 25.63 14.27 61.02
N SER A 442 26.51 14.34 60.03
CA SER A 442 26.90 13.22 59.17
C SER A 442 27.67 12.12 59.91
N GLU A 443 28.45 12.48 60.93
CA GLU A 443 29.17 11.54 61.80
C GLU A 443 28.22 10.73 62.70
N GLN A 444 27.07 11.30 63.08
CA GLN A 444 26.12 10.68 64.00
C GLN A 444 24.97 9.92 63.30
N ALA A 445 24.60 10.34 62.09
CA ALA A 445 23.41 9.83 61.37
C ALA A 445 23.63 8.49 60.62
N GLY A 446 24.88 8.17 60.24
CA GLY A 446 25.22 7.00 59.42
C GLY A 446 24.95 7.18 57.91
N LEU A 447 25.64 6.40 57.07
CA LEU A 447 25.72 6.63 55.60
C LEU A 447 24.37 6.72 54.88
N THR A 448 23.41 5.84 55.21
CA THR A 448 22.10 5.80 54.54
C THR A 448 21.24 7.03 54.87
N ARG A 449 21.17 7.41 56.15
CA ARG A 449 20.40 8.58 56.59
C ARG A 449 21.03 9.89 56.12
N THR A 450 22.36 9.99 56.11
CA THR A 450 23.06 11.15 55.53
C THR A 450 22.74 11.31 54.04
N ARG A 451 22.68 10.22 53.27
CA ARG A 451 22.31 10.27 51.84
C ARG A 451 20.85 10.70 51.64
N GLU A 452 19.93 10.19 52.44
CA GLU A 452 18.50 10.57 52.39
C GLU A 452 18.30 12.04 52.76
N PHE A 453 19.01 12.51 53.80
CA PHE A 453 19.03 13.91 54.20
C PHE A 453 19.55 14.81 53.07
N LEU A 454 20.70 14.48 52.48
CA LEU A 454 21.25 15.24 51.34
C LEU A 454 20.29 15.26 50.15
N LYS A 455 19.63 14.15 49.85
CA LYS A 455 18.63 14.09 48.77
C LYS A 455 17.45 15.02 49.07
N ALA A 456 16.92 15.01 50.29
CA ALA A 456 15.82 15.89 50.69
C ALA A 456 16.24 17.37 50.65
N PHE A 457 17.43 17.69 51.15
CA PHE A 457 18.01 19.03 51.11
C PHE A 457 18.23 19.54 49.67
N HIS A 458 18.83 18.72 48.79
CA HIS A 458 18.99 19.05 47.37
C HIS A 458 17.64 19.25 46.69
N THR A 459 16.61 18.46 47.05
CA THR A 459 15.25 18.62 46.52
C THR A 459 14.62 19.96 46.94
N LEU A 460 14.78 20.35 48.21
CA LEU A 460 14.30 21.64 48.71
C LEU A 460 14.95 22.80 47.95
N ILE A 461 16.28 22.76 47.78
CA ILE A 461 17.00 23.77 47.01
C ILE A 461 16.50 23.83 45.57
N GLU A 462 16.45 22.68 44.87
CA GLU A 462 16.07 22.65 43.46
C GLU A 462 14.66 23.20 43.24
N ASN A 463 13.70 22.88 44.12
CA ASN A 463 12.33 23.37 44.04
C ASN A 463 12.25 24.89 44.17
N GLU A 464 12.90 25.47 45.18
CA GLU A 464 12.88 26.92 45.42
C GLU A 464 13.62 27.70 44.33
N VAL A 465 14.75 27.17 43.86
CA VAL A 465 15.52 27.77 42.77
C VAL A 465 14.72 27.74 41.47
N THR A 466 14.09 26.61 41.16
CA THR A 466 13.26 26.48 39.94
C THR A 466 12.02 27.37 40.01
N ALA A 467 11.38 27.51 41.18
CA ALA A 467 10.20 28.36 41.35
C ALA A 467 10.47 29.85 41.11
N HIS A 468 11.74 30.26 41.16
CA HIS A 468 12.20 31.63 40.93
C HIS A 468 13.04 31.78 39.65
N ASP A 469 12.92 30.83 38.71
CA ASP A 469 13.66 30.84 37.43
C ASP A 469 15.20 30.93 37.61
N GLY A 470 15.71 30.33 38.68
CA GLY A 470 17.14 30.17 38.92
C GLY A 470 17.66 28.83 38.41
N LEU A 471 18.99 28.69 38.39
CA LEU A 471 19.66 27.46 37.99
C LEU A 471 20.66 27.01 39.05
N VAL A 472 20.54 25.77 39.52
CA VAL A 472 21.59 25.14 40.34
C VAL A 472 22.73 24.73 39.40
N ILE A 473 23.88 25.37 39.53
CA ILE A 473 25.05 25.08 38.70
C ILE A 473 25.76 23.81 39.18
N SER A 474 25.94 23.68 40.50
CA SER A 474 26.57 22.50 41.09
C SER A 474 26.23 22.34 42.57
N PHE A 475 25.94 21.11 42.99
CA PHE A 475 25.97 20.72 44.39
C PHE A 475 27.39 20.38 44.83
N MET A 476 27.78 20.85 46.01
CA MET A 476 29.10 20.68 46.60
C MET A 476 28.97 19.99 47.96
N GLY A 477 28.41 18.77 47.97
CA GLY A 477 28.10 18.05 49.21
C GLY A 477 26.89 18.65 49.93
N ASP A 478 27.15 19.37 51.01
CA ASP A 478 26.19 20.10 51.86
C ASP A 478 25.98 21.56 51.46
N GLY A 479 26.64 22.01 50.40
CA GLY A 479 26.42 23.31 49.78
C GLY A 479 25.91 23.24 48.35
N ALA A 480 25.46 24.38 47.84
CA ALA A 480 25.04 24.55 46.44
C ALA A 480 25.51 25.90 45.88
N MET A 481 25.89 25.90 44.61
CA MET A 481 26.10 27.11 43.82
C MET A 481 24.91 27.32 42.89
N ILE A 482 24.25 28.46 43.02
CA ILE A 482 23.05 28.83 42.28
C ILE A 482 23.32 30.12 41.51
N ALA A 483 22.81 30.20 40.29
CA ALA A 483 22.94 31.37 39.44
C ALA A 483 21.58 31.81 38.89
N PHE A 484 21.36 33.12 38.82
CA PHE A 484 20.23 33.76 38.14
C PHE A 484 20.76 34.62 37.00
N GLY A 485 20.09 34.55 35.86
CA GLY A 485 20.51 35.13 34.59
C GLY A 485 21.21 34.15 33.64
N ILE A 486 21.12 32.84 33.94
CA ILE A 486 21.59 31.73 33.10
C ILE A 486 20.46 30.70 33.05
N PRO A 487 20.08 30.14 31.88
CA PRO A 487 20.68 30.37 30.56
C PRO A 487 20.32 31.71 29.91
N ASP A 488 19.22 32.33 30.31
CA ASP A 488 18.72 33.57 29.72
C ASP A 488 18.64 34.68 30.80
N PRO A 489 19.16 35.89 30.54
CA PRO A 489 19.18 36.97 31.52
C PRO A 489 17.83 37.68 31.65
N HIS A 490 17.51 38.15 32.86
CA HIS A 490 16.32 38.96 33.14
C HIS A 490 16.67 40.23 33.94
N ALA A 491 15.84 41.27 33.80
CA ALA A 491 16.06 42.54 34.47
C ALA A 491 15.97 42.47 36.01
N ASP A 492 15.23 41.48 36.53
CA ASP A 492 14.93 41.27 37.94
C ASP A 492 15.72 40.11 38.59
N ASP A 493 16.78 39.60 37.93
CA ASP A 493 17.61 38.48 38.44
C ASP A 493 18.13 38.71 39.86
N ALA A 494 18.59 39.92 40.17
CA ALA A 494 19.03 40.29 41.52
C ALA A 494 17.89 40.27 42.55
N GLY A 495 16.66 40.56 42.13
CA GLY A 495 15.46 40.50 42.97
C GLY A 495 15.04 39.06 43.23
N ARG A 496 15.00 38.22 42.18
CA ARG A 496 14.68 36.80 42.30
C ARG A 496 15.68 36.06 43.17
N ALA A 497 16.98 36.29 42.99
CA ALA A 497 18.01 35.71 43.85
C ALA A 497 17.83 36.08 45.34
N LEU A 498 17.45 37.32 45.63
CA LEU A 498 17.16 37.76 46.99
C LEU A 498 15.90 37.08 47.55
N SER A 499 14.83 36.97 46.76
CA SER A 499 13.61 36.28 47.16
C SER A 499 13.83 34.79 47.39
N THR A 500 14.61 34.12 46.53
CA THR A 500 15.01 32.71 46.73
C THR A 500 15.83 32.53 47.99
N ALA A 501 16.77 33.44 48.29
CA ALA A 501 17.53 33.37 49.54
C ALA A 501 16.61 33.38 50.77
N TRP A 502 15.60 34.24 50.77
CA TRP A 502 14.62 34.31 51.86
C TRP A 502 13.70 33.08 51.92
N ALA A 503 13.25 32.58 50.77
CA ALA A 503 12.42 31.39 50.69
C ALA A 503 13.17 30.15 51.22
N LEU A 504 14.42 29.96 50.79
CA LEU A 504 15.29 28.88 51.29
C LEU A 504 15.48 28.95 52.82
N LEU A 505 15.65 30.15 53.38
CA LEU A 505 15.78 30.32 54.83
C LEU A 505 14.50 29.95 55.58
N ARG A 506 13.35 30.42 55.08
CA ARG A 506 12.03 30.09 55.65
C ARG A 506 11.76 28.58 55.58
N ASP A 507 11.91 27.99 54.39
CA ASP A 507 11.54 26.59 54.16
C ASP A 507 12.50 25.64 54.88
N MET A 508 13.77 26.03 55.03
CA MET A 508 14.71 25.30 55.88
C MET A 508 14.31 25.38 57.36
N GLN A 509 13.88 26.55 57.86
CA GLN A 509 13.40 26.67 59.24
C GLN A 509 12.15 25.80 59.47
N GLU A 510 11.18 25.84 58.56
CA GLU A 510 9.98 24.99 58.62
C GLU A 510 10.36 23.50 58.60
N TRP A 511 11.25 23.10 57.69
CA TRP A 511 11.74 21.73 57.60
C TRP A 511 12.49 21.28 58.86
N ALA A 512 13.30 22.15 59.46
CA ALA A 512 14.04 21.89 60.69
C ALA A 512 13.15 21.79 61.94
N THR A 513 11.90 22.27 61.88
CA THR A 513 10.90 22.15 62.97
C THR A 513 9.96 20.95 62.81
N GLY A 514 9.98 20.27 61.66
CA GLY A 514 9.15 19.09 61.39
C GLY A 514 9.63 17.83 62.14
N GLU A 515 8.70 16.95 62.50
CA GLU A 515 8.98 15.66 63.20
C GLU A 515 9.91 14.72 62.42
N GLU A 516 10.09 14.91 61.11
CA GLU A 516 10.92 14.05 60.24
C GLU A 516 12.44 14.22 60.45
N VAL A 517 12.92 15.35 60.98
CA VAL A 517 14.35 15.60 61.19
C VAL A 517 14.72 15.35 62.65
N SER A 518 14.71 14.09 63.07
CA SER A 518 15.14 13.66 64.40
C SER A 518 16.68 13.69 64.60
N ILE A 519 17.38 14.53 63.84
CA ILE A 519 18.85 14.59 63.77
C ILE A 519 19.32 16.05 63.78
N GLY A 520 19.13 16.74 64.92
CA GLY A 520 19.65 18.09 65.16
C GLY A 520 18.94 19.23 64.39
N HIS A 521 19.30 20.47 64.71
CA HIS A 521 18.80 21.69 64.04
C HIS A 521 19.91 22.27 63.13
N PRO A 522 20.00 21.84 61.87
CA PRO A 522 20.93 22.42 60.91
C PRO A 522 20.49 23.83 60.49
N ASP A 523 21.42 24.78 60.55
CA ASP A 523 21.20 26.15 60.10
C ASP A 523 21.69 26.34 58.66
N LEU A 524 20.97 27.12 57.87
CA LEU A 524 21.41 27.51 56.53
C LEU A 524 22.22 28.82 56.58
N ARG A 525 23.31 28.87 55.80
CA ARG A 525 24.06 30.11 55.55
C ARG A 525 24.02 30.41 54.08
N VAL A 526 23.62 31.63 53.73
CA VAL A 526 23.45 32.06 52.34
C VAL A 526 24.26 33.31 52.07
N GLY A 527 25.06 33.28 51.00
CA GLY A 527 25.81 34.42 50.49
C GLY A 527 25.36 34.79 49.09
N VAL A 528 25.00 36.05 48.85
CA VAL A 528 24.47 36.49 47.55
C VAL A 528 25.18 37.73 47.03
N HIS A 529 25.65 37.66 45.78
CA HIS A 529 26.31 38.76 45.09
C HIS A 529 25.77 38.95 43.67
N PHE A 530 25.77 40.19 43.19
CA PHE A 530 25.42 40.54 41.81
C PHE A 530 26.61 41.19 41.12
N GLY A 531 27.05 40.62 40.00
CA GLY A 531 28.20 41.17 39.28
C GLY A 531 28.56 40.42 38.00
N PRO A 532 29.55 40.93 37.25
CA PRO A 532 29.97 40.35 35.99
C PRO A 532 30.70 39.02 36.19
N VAL A 533 30.33 38.03 35.39
CA VAL A 533 30.98 36.72 35.27
C VAL A 533 31.22 36.37 33.81
N ILE A 534 32.07 35.38 33.58
CA ILE A 534 32.20 34.68 32.31
C ILE A 534 31.49 33.34 32.45
N VAL A 535 30.49 33.10 31.59
CA VAL A 535 29.78 31.82 31.53
C VAL A 535 30.20 31.08 30.28
N SER A 536 30.56 29.81 30.45
CA SER A 536 31.13 28.99 29.38
C SER A 536 30.92 27.49 29.66
N ARG A 537 31.00 26.68 28.61
CA ARG A 537 31.25 25.23 28.73
C ARG A 537 32.71 24.99 29.10
N LEU A 538 32.94 24.39 30.27
CA LEU A 538 34.27 24.06 30.77
C LEU A 538 34.46 22.54 30.83
N GLY A 539 35.65 22.04 30.49
CA GLY A 539 35.98 20.62 30.52
C GLY A 539 36.48 20.06 29.18
N HIS A 540 36.77 18.76 29.15
CA HIS A 540 37.20 18.05 27.94
C HIS A 540 36.03 17.82 26.99
N GLU A 541 36.26 17.62 25.69
CA GLU A 541 35.18 17.48 24.68
C GLU A 541 34.16 16.40 25.00
N ALA A 542 34.59 15.31 25.66
CA ALA A 542 33.73 14.22 26.08
C ALA A 542 32.94 14.48 27.38
N HIS A 543 33.33 15.50 28.16
CA HIS A 543 32.69 15.84 29.43
C HIS A 543 32.80 17.35 29.72
N GLN A 544 31.80 18.08 29.27
CA GLN A 544 31.68 19.52 29.48
C GLN A 544 30.57 19.84 30.48
N HIS A 545 30.80 20.81 31.35
CA HIS A 545 29.79 21.37 32.25
C HIS A 545 29.68 22.87 32.01
N ILE A 546 28.46 23.41 32.08
CA ILE A 546 28.23 24.85 31.99
C ILE A 546 28.41 25.44 33.38
N THR A 547 29.29 26.43 33.49
CA THR A 547 29.58 27.07 34.78
C THR A 547 29.85 28.56 34.60
N ALA A 548 29.71 29.30 35.69
CA ALA A 548 30.09 30.70 35.80
C ALA A 548 31.45 30.81 36.49
N THR A 549 32.36 31.60 35.91
CA THR A 549 33.69 31.85 36.45
C THR A 549 33.94 33.36 36.52
N GLY A 550 34.72 33.79 37.50
CA GLY A 550 35.07 35.19 37.67
C GLY A 550 35.10 35.61 39.14
N ASP A 551 35.54 36.84 39.35
CA ASP A 551 35.72 37.42 40.68
C ASP A 551 34.39 37.49 41.46
N SER A 552 33.27 37.75 40.78
CA SER A 552 31.93 37.77 41.40
C SER A 552 31.51 36.42 42.01
N VAL A 553 31.95 35.28 41.44
CA VAL A 553 31.69 33.94 42.01
C VAL A 553 32.40 33.80 43.36
N ASN A 554 33.67 34.21 43.41
CA ASN A 554 34.48 34.17 44.63
C ASN A 554 33.92 35.12 45.71
N VAL A 555 33.43 36.30 45.31
CA VAL A 555 32.76 37.23 46.24
C VAL A 555 31.51 36.58 46.85
N ALA A 556 30.64 35.96 46.04
CA ALA A 556 29.44 35.30 46.56
C ALA A 556 29.77 34.18 47.56
N SER A 557 30.74 33.32 47.24
CA SER A 557 31.21 32.27 48.15
C SER A 557 31.78 32.84 49.44
N ARG A 558 32.53 33.95 49.37
CA ARG A 558 33.09 34.62 50.56
C ARG A 558 32.02 35.30 51.41
N LEU A 559 30.95 35.83 50.81
CA LEU A 559 29.82 36.38 51.56
C LEU A 559 29.14 35.31 52.42
N MET A 560 28.99 34.10 51.90
CA MET A 560 28.48 32.95 52.65
C MET A 560 29.40 32.60 53.84
N GLU A 561 30.73 32.63 53.64
CA GLU A 561 31.69 32.45 54.73
C GLU A 561 31.59 33.58 55.78
N ILE A 562 31.39 34.83 55.35
CA ILE A 562 31.18 35.97 56.26
C ILE A 562 29.89 35.78 57.07
N ALA A 563 28.81 35.28 56.44
CA ALA A 563 27.58 34.94 57.16
C ALA A 563 27.86 33.93 58.28
N LYS A 564 28.65 32.89 57.97
CA LYS A 564 29.07 31.85 58.91
C LYS A 564 29.93 32.40 60.05
N GLU A 565 30.93 33.24 59.75
CA GLU A 565 31.83 33.85 60.76
C GLU A 565 31.09 34.81 61.70
N GLN A 566 30.07 35.52 61.20
CA GLN A 566 29.31 36.52 61.95
C GLN A 566 28.03 35.95 62.59
N GLY A 567 27.74 34.66 62.43
CA GLY A 567 26.51 34.03 62.93
C GLY A 567 25.23 34.54 62.26
N ALA A 568 25.33 35.12 61.06
CA ALA A 568 24.21 35.59 60.25
C ALA A 568 23.67 34.45 59.37
N ALA A 569 22.37 34.43 59.10
CA ALA A 569 21.74 33.50 58.17
C ALA A 569 21.98 33.91 56.70
N LEU A 570 21.99 35.22 56.44
CA LEU A 570 22.08 35.79 55.10
C LEU A 570 23.13 36.91 55.06
N ALA A 571 24.01 36.86 54.06
CA ALA A 571 24.94 37.94 53.74
C ALA A 571 24.79 38.36 52.27
N VAL A 572 24.53 39.64 52.05
CA VAL A 572 24.25 40.19 50.72
C VAL A 572 25.16 41.37 50.43
N SER A 573 25.75 41.41 49.23
CA SER A 573 26.50 42.58 48.76
C SER A 573 25.60 43.80 48.53
N ALA A 574 26.10 45.01 48.80
CA ALA A 574 25.39 46.25 48.52
C ALA A 574 24.95 46.36 47.04
N GLU A 575 25.76 45.85 46.11
CA GLU A 575 25.47 45.83 44.68
C GLU A 575 24.18 45.04 44.36
N LEU A 576 23.99 43.87 44.98
CA LEU A 576 22.74 43.11 44.84
C LEU A 576 21.56 43.91 45.42
N LEU A 577 21.70 44.50 46.61
CA LEU A 577 20.60 45.26 47.24
C LEU A 577 20.16 46.49 46.44
N VAL A 578 21.07 47.11 45.70
CA VAL A 578 20.75 48.19 44.78
C VAL A 578 20.04 47.62 43.55
N ALA A 579 20.56 46.53 42.99
CA ALA A 579 20.00 45.88 41.80
C ALA A 579 18.63 45.22 42.04
N SER A 580 18.33 44.76 43.26
CA SER A 580 17.03 44.16 43.62
C SER A 580 15.87 45.18 43.63
N GLY A 581 16.15 46.48 43.51
CA GLY A 581 15.12 47.52 43.38
C GLY A 581 14.08 47.51 44.51
N ASP A 582 12.80 47.58 44.16
CA ASP A 582 11.69 47.58 45.12
C ASP A 582 11.42 46.21 45.76
N ILE A 583 11.93 45.11 45.19
CA ILE A 583 11.74 43.76 45.75
C ILE A 583 12.34 43.67 47.14
N ARG A 584 13.46 44.37 47.40
CA ARG A 584 14.07 44.44 48.72
C ARG A 584 13.12 44.97 49.81
N LYS A 585 12.17 45.85 49.45
CA LYS A 585 11.20 46.44 50.40
C LYS A 585 10.15 45.44 50.88
N ARG A 586 10.06 44.27 50.25
CA ARG A 586 9.18 43.16 50.66
C ARG A 586 9.80 42.31 51.77
N HIS A 587 11.07 42.53 52.09
CA HIS A 587 11.82 41.75 53.07
C HIS A 587 12.28 42.63 54.24
N ARG A 588 12.66 42.00 55.35
CA ARG A 588 13.14 42.67 56.57
C ARG A 588 14.39 43.51 56.29
N GLU A 589 14.54 44.66 56.93
CA GLU A 589 15.77 45.46 56.89
C GLU A 589 16.97 44.71 57.50
N PRO A 590 18.21 44.94 57.03
CA PRO A 590 19.39 44.26 57.56
C PRO A 590 19.65 44.63 59.01
N ASP A 591 20.03 43.64 59.82
CA ASP A 591 20.39 43.82 61.23
C ASP A 591 21.69 44.61 61.38
N SER A 592 22.59 44.47 60.41
CA SER A 592 23.77 45.33 60.32
C SER A 592 24.29 45.42 58.89
N ILE A 593 24.92 46.56 58.57
CA ILE A 593 25.69 46.74 57.34
C ILE A 593 27.14 46.96 57.75
N ARG A 594 28.05 46.13 57.25
CA ARG A 594 29.48 46.20 57.57
C ARG A 594 30.30 46.27 56.30
N THR A 595 31.38 47.03 56.37
CA THR A 595 32.36 47.09 55.29
C THR A 595 33.46 46.08 55.59
N VAL A 596 33.54 45.02 54.77
CA VAL A 596 34.45 43.90 54.98
C VAL A 596 35.53 43.89 53.89
N GLU A 597 36.76 43.56 54.28
CA GLU A 597 37.84 43.30 53.34
C GLU A 597 37.75 41.86 52.83
N ILE A 598 37.61 41.71 51.51
CA ILE A 598 37.64 40.41 50.86
C ILE A 598 39.09 40.08 50.54
N ARG A 599 39.57 38.96 51.10
CA ARG A 599 40.94 38.46 50.89
C ARG A 599 41.21 38.30 49.38
N GLY A 600 42.20 39.02 48.86
CA GLY A 600 42.56 39.01 47.43
C GLY A 600 42.06 40.22 46.62
N ARG A 601 41.25 41.10 47.20
CA ARG A 601 40.82 42.37 46.60
C ARG A 601 41.37 43.58 47.37
N ARG A 602 41.65 44.68 46.65
CA ARG A 602 41.97 46.00 47.25
C ARG A 602 40.72 46.81 47.62
N GLN A 603 39.57 46.50 47.04
CA GLN A 603 38.30 47.19 47.30
C GLN A 603 37.55 46.52 48.43
N ARG A 604 37.11 47.35 49.39
CA ARG A 604 36.20 46.96 50.46
C ARG A 604 34.78 46.86 49.91
N ILE A 605 34.04 45.82 50.31
CA ILE A 605 32.63 45.64 49.92
C ILE A 605 31.75 45.87 51.14
N SER A 606 30.66 46.61 50.95
CA SER A 606 29.61 46.76 51.96
C SER A 606 28.68 45.55 51.90
N VAL A 607 28.56 44.86 53.04
CA VAL A 607 27.79 43.63 53.20
C VAL A 607 26.67 43.89 54.19
N ALA A 608 25.44 43.58 53.78
CA ALA A 608 24.28 43.57 54.64
C ALA A 608 24.10 42.16 55.24
N LEU A 609 23.84 42.10 56.54
CA LEU A 609 23.73 40.86 57.31
C LEU A 609 22.35 40.77 57.98
N TRP A 610 21.75 39.58 57.93
CA TRP A 610 20.53 39.24 58.68
C TRP A 610 20.78 38.03 59.57
N GLY A 611 20.35 38.12 60.83
CA GLY A 611 20.27 36.99 61.74
C GLY A 611 19.15 36.03 61.38
N VAL A 612 19.12 34.91 62.11
CA VAL A 612 18.11 33.84 62.00
C VAL A 612 16.74 34.34 62.44
#